data_AF-A0A3Q7IVJ8-F1
#
_entry.id   AF-A0A3Q7IVJ8-F1
#
_cell.length_a   1.000
_cell.length_b   1.000
_cell.length_c   1.000
_cell.angle_alpha   90.00
_cell.angle_beta   90.00
_cell.angle_gamma   90.00
#
_symmetry.space_group_name_H-M   'P 1'
#
loop_
_entity.id
_entity.type
_entity.pdbx_description
1 polymer ?
#
loop_
_entity_poly.entity_id
_entity_poly.type
_entity_poly.pdbx_seq_one_letter_code
_entity_poly.pdbx_strand_id
1 'polypeptide(L)'
;MERYLRKETNIDGDDESKQMILQASISSIKCDTRRLICNQLDKIQRLINEKMWSVHHIIAMDVFKEDRKKDLDEAWSNTVLQKCLDIVKRFLKNDHHNNFIECT
;
A
#
# COMPACT_ATOMS: atom_id res chain seq x y z
N MET A 1 -11.08 -9.78 -15.09
CA MET A 1 -12.51 -9.46 -14.95
C MET A 1 -13.23 -9.44 -16.28
N GLU A 2 -12.84 -8.62 -17.27
CA GLU A 2 -13.49 -8.61 -18.59
C GLU A 2 -13.58 -10.00 -19.24
N ARG A 3 -12.46 -10.74 -19.25
CA ARG A 3 -12.40 -12.13 -19.74
C ARG A 3 -13.37 -13.08 -19.04
N TYR A 4 -13.69 -12.84 -17.76
CA TYR A 4 -14.68 -13.62 -17.01
C TYR A 4 -16.08 -13.31 -17.52
N LEU A 5 -16.46 -12.03 -17.50
CA LEU A 5 -17.80 -11.56 -17.88
C LEU A 5 -18.16 -11.98 -19.32
N ARG A 6 -17.17 -11.94 -20.23
CA ARG A 6 -17.36 -12.43 -21.60
C ARG A 6 -17.52 -13.94 -21.67
N LYS A 7 -16.82 -14.73 -20.84
CA LYS A 7 -16.95 -16.20 -20.86
C LYS A 7 -18.23 -16.66 -20.18
N GLU A 8 -18.60 -16.05 -19.06
CA GLU A 8 -19.81 -16.35 -18.30
C GLU A 8 -21.08 -16.20 -19.14
N THR A 9 -21.17 -15.15 -19.95
CA THR A 9 -22.31 -14.89 -20.85
C THR A 9 -22.40 -15.83 -22.05
N ASN A 10 -21.33 -16.57 -22.38
CA ASN A 10 -21.24 -17.45 -23.54
C ASN A 10 -21.16 -18.94 -23.17
N ILE A 11 -21.18 -19.28 -21.88
CA ILE A 11 -21.21 -20.67 -21.40
C ILE A 11 -22.66 -21.04 -21.11
N ASP A 12 -23.25 -21.88 -21.96
CA ASP A 12 -24.55 -22.54 -21.74
C ASP A 12 -24.45 -23.74 -20.78
N GLY A 13 -23.34 -23.85 -20.03
CA GLY A 13 -22.93 -25.04 -19.28
C GLY A 13 -23.04 -24.91 -17.77
N ASP A 14 -23.03 -26.06 -17.11
CA ASP A 14 -23.34 -26.26 -15.69
C ASP A 14 -22.44 -25.46 -14.72
N ASP A 15 -22.91 -25.35 -13.48
CA ASP A 15 -22.34 -24.53 -12.41
C ASP A 15 -20.84 -24.79 -12.18
N GLU A 16 -20.35 -26.02 -12.43
CA GLU A 16 -18.93 -26.36 -12.31
C GLU A 16 -18.05 -25.53 -13.27
N SER A 17 -18.46 -25.41 -14.54
CA SER A 17 -17.72 -24.64 -15.54
C SER A 17 -17.67 -23.15 -15.19
N LYS A 18 -18.77 -22.60 -14.67
CA LYS A 18 -18.85 -21.20 -14.20
C LYS A 18 -17.93 -20.98 -12.99
N GLN A 19 -17.90 -21.92 -12.05
CA GLN A 19 -17.01 -21.86 -10.90
C GLN A 19 -15.54 -21.87 -11.31
N MET A 20 -15.15 -22.71 -12.28
CA MET A 20 -13.76 -22.78 -12.76
C MET A 20 -13.29 -21.44 -13.36
N ILE A 21 -14.09 -20.81 -14.23
CA ILE A 21 -13.70 -19.54 -14.85
C ILE A 21 -13.66 -18.38 -13.85
N LEU A 22 -14.53 -18.42 -12.82
CA LEU A 22 -14.53 -17.44 -11.74
C LEU A 22 -13.25 -17.56 -10.91
N GLN A 23 -12.89 -18.77 -10.49
CA GLN A 23 -11.67 -19.03 -9.71
C GLN A 23 -10.40 -18.65 -10.47
N ALA A 24 -10.33 -18.97 -11.77
CA ALA A 24 -9.23 -18.55 -12.63
C ALA A 24 -9.12 -17.01 -12.70
N SER A 25 -10.25 -16.32 -12.76
CA SER A 25 -10.29 -14.86 -12.86
C SER A 25 -9.94 -14.17 -11.54
N ILE A 26 -10.39 -14.70 -10.40
CA ILE A 26 -9.99 -14.25 -9.07
C ILE A 26 -8.47 -14.44 -8.90
N SER A 27 -7.95 -15.60 -9.31
CA SER A 27 -6.51 -15.89 -9.23
C SER A 27 -5.70 -14.92 -10.09
N SER A 28 -6.14 -14.62 -11.32
CA SER A 28 -5.50 -13.60 -12.16
C SER A 28 -5.49 -12.23 -11.48
N ILE A 29 -6.60 -11.79 -10.90
CA ILE A 29 -6.68 -10.49 -10.21
C ILE A 29 -5.69 -10.44 -9.04
N LYS A 30 -5.61 -11.51 -8.23
CA LYS A 30 -4.64 -11.60 -7.12
C LYS A 30 -3.20 -11.50 -7.63
N CYS A 31 -2.86 -12.23 -8.69
CA CYS A 31 -1.53 -12.19 -9.31
C CYS A 31 -1.19 -10.81 -9.88
N ASP A 32 -2.15 -10.18 -10.56
CA ASP A 32 -1.99 -8.85 -11.14
C ASP A 32 -1.79 -7.79 -10.06
N THR A 33 -2.55 -7.85 -8.97
CA THR A 33 -2.37 -6.96 -7.81
C THR A 33 -1.00 -7.15 -7.16
N ARG A 34 -0.53 -8.40 -6.97
CA ARG A 34 0.82 -8.66 -6.44
C ARG A 34 1.90 -8.04 -7.34
N ARG A 35 1.80 -8.25 -8.65
CA ARG A 35 2.73 -7.66 -9.63
C ARG A 35 2.71 -6.14 -9.59
N LEU A 36 1.53 -5.53 -9.47
CA LEU A 36 1.40 -4.08 -9.33
C LEU A 36 2.12 -3.57 -8.08
N ILE A 37 1.92 -4.21 -6.93
CA ILE A 37 2.57 -3.83 -5.67
C ILE A 37 4.11 -3.95 -5.78
N CYS A 38 4.63 -5.02 -6.37
CA CYS A 38 6.08 -5.15 -6.63
C CYS A 38 6.60 -4.01 -7.52
N ASN A 39 5.91 -3.71 -8.62
CA ASN A 39 6.30 -2.61 -9.51
C ASN A 39 6.25 -1.24 -8.83
N GLN A 40 5.30 -1.03 -7.90
CA GLN A 40 5.22 0.20 -7.11
C GLN A 40 6.40 0.31 -6.13
N LEU A 41 6.75 -0.79 -5.46
CA LEU A 41 7.92 -0.84 -4.58
C LEU A 41 9.20 -0.50 -5.36
N ASP A 42 9.40 -1.09 -6.53
CA ASP A 42 10.55 -0.81 -7.39
C ASP A 42 10.60 0.69 -7.76
N LYS A 43 9.47 1.29 -8.14
CA LYS A 43 9.38 2.73 -8.44
C LYS A 43 9.77 3.60 -7.24
N ILE A 44 9.31 3.26 -6.04
CA ILE A 44 9.68 3.99 -4.81
C ILE A 44 11.17 3.85 -4.52
N GLN A 45 11.72 2.63 -4.63
CA GLN A 45 13.16 2.39 -4.45
C GLN A 45 14.01 3.20 -5.44
N ARG A 46 13.55 3.36 -6.68
CA ARG A 46 14.21 4.20 -7.68
C ARG A 46 14.14 5.69 -7.32
N LEU A 47 13.04 6.19 -6.78
CA LEU A 47 12.99 7.58 -6.28
C LEU A 47 14.00 7.81 -5.15
N ILE A 48 14.15 6.84 -4.24
CA ILE A 48 15.12 6.93 -3.15
C ILE A 48 16.56 6.84 -3.69
N ASN A 49 16.86 5.81 -4.50
CA ASN A 49 18.23 5.44 -4.85
C ASN A 49 18.77 6.13 -6.12
N GLU A 50 17.91 6.51 -7.07
CA GLU A 50 18.35 7.19 -8.30
C GLU A 50 18.14 8.70 -8.21
N LYS A 51 17.09 9.14 -7.50
CA LYS A 51 16.75 10.57 -7.36
C LYS A 51 17.19 11.16 -6.03
N MET A 52 17.80 10.37 -5.15
CA MET A 52 18.27 10.81 -3.83
C MET A 52 17.16 11.46 -2.99
N TRP A 53 15.90 11.04 -3.18
CA TRP A 53 14.80 11.58 -2.40
C TRP A 53 14.95 11.16 -0.94
N SER A 54 15.01 12.16 -0.05
CA SER A 54 14.96 11.93 1.39
C SER A 54 13.55 11.51 1.78
N VAL A 55 13.34 10.20 1.98
CA VAL A 55 12.04 9.61 2.31
C VAL A 55 12.12 8.93 3.68
N HIS A 56 11.15 9.21 4.55
CA HIS A 56 11.00 8.51 5.82
C HIS A 56 10.21 7.20 5.62
N HIS A 57 10.83 6.06 5.93
CA HIS A 57 10.16 4.75 5.84
C HIS A 57 9.29 4.46 7.07
N ILE A 58 7.99 4.31 6.86
CA ILE A 58 7.02 3.96 7.92
C ILE A 58 6.59 2.50 7.74
N ILE A 59 6.96 1.65 8.69
CA ILE A 59 6.62 0.23 8.69
C ILE A 59 5.24 0.05 9.32
N ALA A 60 4.25 -0.33 8.50
CA ALA A 60 2.87 -0.64 8.93
C ALA A 60 2.62 -2.15 9.11
N MET A 61 3.67 -2.98 9.09
CA MET A 61 3.55 -4.45 9.12
C MET A 61 2.80 -4.95 10.36
N ASP A 62 2.99 -4.29 11.50
CA ASP A 62 2.35 -4.66 12.76
C ASP A 62 0.82 -4.48 12.75
N VAL A 63 0.27 -3.64 11.87
CA VAL A 63 -1.18 -3.43 11.71
C VAL A 63 -1.83 -4.65 11.06
N PHE A 64 -1.11 -5.33 10.17
CA PHE A 64 -1.65 -6.44 9.37
C PHE A 64 -1.41 -7.83 10.01
N LYS A 65 -0.89 -7.89 11.23
CA LYS A 65 -0.74 -9.16 11.98
C LYS A 65 -2.11 -9.68 12.42
N GLU A 66 -2.32 -10.99 12.32
CA GLU A 66 -3.63 -11.62 12.53
C GLU A 66 -4.16 -11.49 13.95
N ASP A 67 -3.28 -11.37 14.95
CA ASP A 67 -3.61 -11.21 16.36
C ASP A 67 -4.24 -9.84 16.69
N ARG A 68 -4.10 -8.84 15.81
CA ARG A 68 -4.64 -7.47 16.01
C ARG A 68 -5.92 -7.17 15.24
N LYS A 69 -6.61 -8.16 14.67
CA LYS A 69 -7.85 -7.94 13.89
C LYS A 69 -8.97 -7.21 14.66
N LYS A 70 -8.98 -7.27 16.00
CA LYS A 70 -9.98 -6.59 16.85
C LYS A 70 -9.66 -5.12 17.15
N ASP A 71 -8.37 -4.75 17.12
CA ASP A 71 -7.89 -3.42 17.55
C ASP A 71 -7.04 -2.76 16.45
N LEU A 72 -7.50 -2.85 15.20
CA LEU A 72 -6.75 -2.39 14.02
C LEU A 72 -6.50 -0.89 14.05
N ASP A 73 -7.48 -0.10 14.51
CA ASP A 73 -7.39 1.35 14.64
C ASP A 73 -6.36 1.76 15.71
N GLU A 74 -6.29 1.03 16.82
CA GLU A 74 -5.30 1.26 17.87
C GLU A 74 -3.89 0.90 17.37
N ALA A 75 -3.75 -0.26 16.73
CA ALA A 75 -2.49 -0.69 16.12
C ALA A 75 -2.01 0.32 15.08
N TRP A 76 -2.89 0.83 14.22
CA TRP A 76 -2.57 1.88 13.25
C TRP A 76 -2.14 3.17 13.92
N SER A 77 -2.89 3.62 14.93
CA SER A 77 -2.61 4.85 15.66
C SER A 77 -1.23 4.82 16.31
N ASN A 78 -0.92 3.70 16.99
CA ASN A 78 0.33 3.55 17.73
C ASN A 78 1.55 3.30 16.82
N THR A 79 1.40 2.63 15.68
CA THR A 79 2.54 2.21 14.84
C THR A 79 2.80 3.12 13.64
N VAL A 80 1.75 3.67 13.02
CA VAL A 80 1.84 4.48 11.80
C VAL A 80 1.60 5.95 12.13
N LEU A 81 0.42 6.29 12.68
CA LEU A 81 0.02 7.69 12.87
C LEU A 81 0.98 8.44 13.79
N GLN A 82 1.32 7.87 14.94
CA GLN A 82 2.22 8.50 15.90
C GLN A 82 3.60 8.81 15.28
N LYS A 83 4.18 7.87 14.52
CA LYS A 83 5.45 8.08 13.84
C LYS A 83 5.37 9.20 12.80
N CYS A 84 4.29 9.24 12.01
CA CYS A 84 4.07 10.31 11.04
C CYS A 84 3.94 11.67 11.72
N LEU A 85 3.17 11.77 12.80
CA LEU A 85 3.01 13.01 13.57
C LEU A 85 4.35 13.50 14.12
N ASP A 86 5.19 12.61 14.64
CA ASP A 86 6.49 12.99 15.20
C ASP A 86 7.47 13.49 14.12
N ILE A 87 7.47 12.87 12.94
CA ILE A 87 8.25 13.34 11.79
C ILE A 87 7.80 14.73 11.36
N VAL A 88 6.49 14.93 11.17
CA VAL A 88 5.94 16.23 10.74
C VAL A 88 6.19 17.31 11.80
N LYS A 89 6.03 17.01 13.09
CA LYS A 89 6.33 17.95 14.18
C LYS A 89 7.80 18.39 14.16
N ARG A 90 8.75 17.48 13.92
CA ARG A 90 10.18 17.82 13.82
C ARG A 90 10.46 18.67 12.60
N PHE A 91 9.88 18.32 11.45
CA PHE A 91 9.99 19.08 10.21
C PHE A 91 9.55 20.54 10.43
N LEU A 92 8.33 20.75 10.96
CA LEU A 92 7.81 22.10 11.23
C LEU A 92 8.65 22.89 12.25
N LYS A 93 9.19 22.23 13.28
CA LYS A 93 10.07 22.89 14.27
C LYS A 93 11.41 23.34 13.67
N ASN A 94 11.98 22.54 12.77
CA ASN A 94 13.24 22.86 12.12
C ASN A 94 13.09 24.04 11.16
N ASP A 95 11.94 24.16 10.48
CA ASP A 95 11.62 25.34 9.66
C ASP A 95 11.59 26.63 10.51
N HIS A 96 11.07 26.55 11.75
CA HIS A 96 11.12 27.70 12.67
C HIS A 96 12.53 28.06 13.14
N HIS A 97 13.47 27.10 13.20
CA HIS A 97 14.87 27.40 13.59
C HIS A 97 15.69 27.95 12.43
N ASN A 98 15.39 27.57 11.19
CA ASN A 98 16.00 28.17 9.99
C ASN A 98 15.52 29.60 9.72
N ASN A 99 14.33 29.98 10.22
CA ASN A 99 13.83 31.37 10.11
C ASN A 99 14.46 32.36 11.11
N PHE A 100 15.30 31.91 12.06
CA PHE A 100 16.06 32.79 12.96
C PHE A 100 17.53 32.96 12.56
N ILE A 101 17.96 32.37 11.44
CA ILE A 101 19.27 32.63 10.83
C ILE A 101 19.07 33.47 9.56
N GLU A 102 18.32 34.57 9.68
CA GLU A 102 18.38 35.67 8.72
C GLU A 102 18.04 36.97 9.46
N CYS A 103 19.07 37.61 10.00
CA CYS A 103 19.35 39.05 9.93
C CYS A 103 20.41 39.45 10.98
N THR A 104 21.62 39.67 10.46
CA THR A 104 22.76 40.46 11.02
C THR A 104 23.38 40.06 12.34
#